data_AF-A0A0F9FZG9-F1
#
_entry.id   AF-A0A0F9FZG9-F1
#
_cell.length_a   1.000
_cell.length_b   1.000
_cell.length_c   1.000
_cell.angle_alpha   90.00
_cell.angle_beta   90.00
_cell.angle_gamma   90.00
#
_symmetry.space_group_name_H-M   'P 1'
#
loop_
_entity.id
_entity.type
_entity.pdbx_description
1 polymer ?
#
loop_
_entity_poly.entity_id
_entity_poly.type
_entity_poly.pdbx_seq_one_letter_code
_entity_poly.pdbx_strand_id
1 'polypeptide(L)'
;MNFKNTTTHYNTISIALHWLMFILIVAVYASIELRELFDKGTTTRDAFKMWHFMLGLSVLALVSVRLVARIVGGSAPDIKPEPAKWQNNLAKLVHIILYGFMFAMPIAGWLILSTAGKPIPFFGLE
;
A
#
# COMPACT_ATOMS: atom_id res chain seq x y z
N MET A 1 -0.53 -22.59 -10.11
CA MET A 1 -1.32 -21.39 -9.75
C MET A 1 -1.77 -20.72 -11.03
N ASN A 2 -3.03 -20.28 -11.11
CA ASN A 2 -3.51 -19.55 -12.29
C ASN A 2 -3.00 -18.11 -12.20
N PHE A 3 -2.23 -17.64 -13.18
CA PHE A 3 -1.62 -16.30 -13.19
C PHE A 3 -2.51 -15.25 -13.86
N LYS A 4 -3.58 -15.68 -14.53
CA LYS A 4 -4.55 -14.80 -15.20
C LYS A 4 -5.89 -14.82 -14.49
N ASN A 5 -6.60 -13.70 -14.55
CA ASN A 5 -7.98 -13.61 -14.09
C ASN A 5 -8.89 -14.46 -14.99
N THR A 6 -10.01 -14.90 -14.43
CA THR A 6 -11.13 -15.44 -15.21
C THR A 6 -12.20 -14.37 -15.37
N THR A 7 -13.22 -14.65 -16.16
CA THR A 7 -14.38 -13.75 -16.32
C THR A 7 -15.18 -13.58 -15.03
N THR A 8 -14.99 -14.44 -14.03
CA THR A 8 -15.74 -14.44 -12.78
C THR A 8 -14.90 -14.19 -11.54
N HIS A 9 -13.59 -14.44 -11.58
CA HIS A 9 -12.72 -14.39 -10.39
C HIS A 9 -11.34 -13.80 -10.68
N TYR A 10 -10.82 -13.06 -9.70
CA TYR A 10 -9.42 -12.62 -9.70
C TYR A 10 -8.49 -13.80 -9.47
N ASN A 11 -7.30 -13.74 -10.04
CA ASN A 11 -6.25 -14.72 -9.77
C ASN A 11 -5.75 -14.63 -8.32
N THR A 12 -5.19 -15.73 -7.81
CA THR A 12 -4.76 -15.86 -6.42
C THR A 12 -3.70 -14.83 -6.02
N ILE A 13 -2.79 -14.46 -6.94
CA ILE A 13 -1.73 -13.47 -6.66
C ILE A 13 -2.34 -12.08 -6.45
N SER A 14 -3.31 -11.70 -7.28
CA SER A 14 -4.01 -10.42 -7.14
C SER A 14 -4.75 -10.32 -5.80
N ILE A 15 -5.40 -11.41 -5.38
CA ILE A 15 -6.12 -11.48 -4.09
C ILE A 15 -5.15 -11.41 -2.92
N ALA A 16 -4.08 -12.21 -2.95
CA ALA A 16 -3.06 -12.24 -1.91
C ALA A 16 -2.39 -10.87 -1.74
N LEU A 17 -1.97 -10.24 -2.84
CA LEU A 17 -1.38 -8.91 -2.80
C LEU A 17 -2.38 -7.86 -2.30
N HIS A 18 -3.67 -7.95 -2.65
CA HIS A 18 -4.67 -7.03 -2.13
C HIS A 18 -4.78 -7.08 -0.60
N TRP A 19 -4.91 -8.28 -0.03
CA TRP A 19 -5.00 -8.45 1.43
C TRP A 19 -3.70 -8.12 2.15
N LEU A 20 -2.55 -8.45 1.55
CA LEU A 20 -1.25 -8.05 2.08
C LEU A 20 -1.13 -6.52 2.15
N MET A 21 -1.54 -5.80 1.10
CA MET A 21 -1.55 -4.33 1.11
C MET A 21 -2.46 -3.78 2.21
N PHE A 22 -3.64 -4.38 2.40
CA PHE A 22 -4.55 -3.99 3.48
C PHE A 22 -3.89 -4.12 4.86
N ILE A 23 -3.30 -5.28 5.17
CA ILE A 23 -2.62 -5.52 6.44
C ILE A 23 -1.45 -4.54 6.64
N LEU A 24 -0.66 -4.30 5.59
CA LEU A 24 0.45 -3.35 5.65
C LEU A 24 -0.01 -1.92 5.93
N ILE A 25 -1.04 -1.44 5.22
CA ILE A 25 -1.57 -0.09 5.42
C ILE A 25 -2.12 0.05 6.85
N VAL A 26 -2.84 -0.96 7.35
CA VAL A 26 -3.31 -0.98 8.75
C VAL A 26 -2.11 -0.89 9.71
N ALA A 27 -1.04 -1.63 9.49
CA ALA A 27 0.16 -1.57 10.33
C ALA A 27 0.89 -0.22 10.24
N VAL A 28 0.95 0.40 9.06
CA VAL A 28 1.50 1.76 8.85
C VAL A 28 0.72 2.80 9.65
N TYR A 29 -0.62 2.74 9.63
CA TYR A 29 -1.46 3.63 10.43
C TYR A 29 -1.37 3.32 11.92
N ALA A 30 -1.49 2.05 12.31
CA ALA A 30 -1.38 1.64 13.70
C ALA A 30 -0.05 2.11 14.31
N SER A 31 1.06 1.98 13.58
CA SER A 31 2.35 2.41 14.09
C SER A 31 2.46 3.93 14.31
N ILE A 32 1.82 4.74 13.47
CA ILE A 32 1.86 6.20 13.61
C ILE A 32 0.89 6.73 14.66
N GLU A 33 -0.27 6.11 14.79
CA GLU A 33 -1.30 6.48 15.77
C GLU A 33 -0.93 5.99 17.18
N LEU A 34 -0.48 4.73 17.32
CA LEU A 34 -0.11 4.16 18.62
C LEU A 34 1.13 4.83 19.24
N ARG A 35 1.98 5.49 18.44
CA ARG A 35 3.11 6.27 18.99
C ARG A 35 2.63 7.35 19.95
N GLU A 36 1.39 7.84 19.81
CA GLU A 36 0.83 8.92 20.63
C GLU A 36 0.54 8.49 22.06
N LEU A 37 0.47 7.18 22.32
CA LEU A 37 0.38 6.61 23.66
C LEU A 37 1.70 6.73 24.45
N PHE A 38 2.78 7.16 23.80
CA PHE A 38 4.11 7.24 24.39
C PHE A 38 4.64 8.67 24.34
N ASP A 39 5.24 9.10 25.45
CA ASP A 39 5.81 10.44 25.58
C ASP A 39 6.94 10.70 24.58
N LYS A 40 7.09 11.98 24.22
CA LYS A 40 8.17 12.44 23.34
C LYS A 40 9.53 12.14 23.97
N GLY A 41 10.46 11.62 23.18
CA GLY A 41 11.83 11.27 23.63
C GLY A 41 11.97 9.84 24.18
N THR A 42 10.88 9.07 24.26
CA THR A 42 10.95 7.66 24.63
C THR A 42 11.41 6.78 23.46
N THR A 43 12.19 5.75 23.76
CA THR A 43 12.67 4.78 22.77
C THR A 43 11.51 4.05 22.07
N THR A 44 10.44 3.75 22.81
CA THR A 44 9.24 3.10 22.25
C THR A 44 8.55 3.99 21.21
N ARG A 45 8.39 5.29 21.48
CA ARG A 45 7.80 6.22 20.50
C ARG A 45 8.62 6.28 19.21
N ASP A 46 9.94 6.29 19.34
CA ASP A 46 10.83 6.34 18.17
C ASP A 46 10.84 5.01 17.40
N ALA A 47 10.73 3.87 18.09
CA ALA A 47 10.53 2.57 17.45
C ALA A 47 9.23 2.54 16.61
N PHE A 48 8.13 3.09 17.13
CA PHE A 48 6.87 3.20 16.39
C PHE A 48 7.00 4.08 15.13
N LYS A 49 7.72 5.21 15.21
CA LYS A 49 8.02 6.02 14.01
C LYS A 49 8.88 5.25 13.01
N MET A 50 9.89 4.53 13.49
CA MET A 50 10.78 3.72 12.64
C MET A 50 9.98 2.65 11.88
N TRP A 51 9.12 1.91 12.59
CA TRP A 51 8.22 0.94 11.98
C TRP A 51 7.30 1.57 10.92
N HIS A 52 6.75 2.76 11.19
CA HIS A 52 5.93 3.47 10.21
C HIS A 52 6.69 3.75 8.90
N PHE A 53 7.92 4.24 8.98
CA PHE A 53 8.74 4.51 7.80
C PHE A 53 9.12 3.23 7.06
N MET A 54 9.57 2.19 7.78
CA MET A 54 9.94 0.90 7.19
C MET A 54 8.76 0.25 6.46
N LEU A 55 7.60 0.18 7.12
CA LEU A 55 6.38 -0.38 6.55
C LEU A 55 5.85 0.48 5.38
N GLY A 56 5.97 1.80 5.47
CA GLY A 56 5.65 2.71 4.38
C GLY A 56 6.50 2.47 3.13
N LEU A 57 7.80 2.23 3.29
CA LEU A 57 8.69 1.84 2.18
C LEU A 57 8.36 0.43 1.66
N SER A 58 7.98 -0.51 2.51
CA SER A 58 7.46 -1.82 2.07
C SER A 58 6.19 -1.67 1.23
N VAL A 59 5.28 -0.76 1.60
CA VAL A 59 4.08 -0.43 0.80
C VAL A 59 4.49 0.07 -0.59
N LEU A 60 5.51 0.94 -0.70
CA LEU A 60 6.02 1.42 -2.00
C LEU A 60 6.54 0.28 -2.89
N ALA A 61 7.34 -0.63 -2.32
CA ALA A 61 7.84 -1.79 -3.05
C ALA A 61 6.70 -2.71 -3.49
N LEU A 62 5.78 -3.04 -2.58
CA LEU A 62 4.71 -4.01 -2.84
C LEU A 62 3.58 -3.46 -3.70
N VAL A 63 3.29 -2.15 -3.66
CA VAL A 63 2.34 -1.54 -4.60
C VAL A 63 2.87 -1.59 -6.03
N SER A 64 4.19 -1.48 -6.22
CA SER A 64 4.84 -1.65 -7.53
C SER A 64 4.66 -3.08 -8.06
N VAL A 65 4.92 -4.09 -7.22
CA VAL A 65 4.68 -5.50 -7.55
C VAL A 65 3.20 -5.75 -7.84
N ARG A 66 2.30 -5.18 -7.02
CA ARG A 66 0.84 -5.30 -7.20
C ARG A 66 0.36 -4.68 -8.50
N LEU A 67 0.91 -3.53 -8.90
CA LEU A 67 0.57 -2.90 -10.17
C LEU A 67 0.99 -3.79 -11.35
N VAL A 68 2.20 -4.33 -11.32
CA VAL A 68 2.68 -5.27 -12.35
C VAL A 68 1.79 -6.52 -12.39
N ALA A 69 1.48 -7.12 -11.23
CA ALA A 69 0.62 -8.29 -11.15
C ALA A 69 -0.79 -8.02 -11.69
N ARG A 70 -1.34 -6.82 -11.46
CA ARG A 70 -2.63 -6.41 -12.03
C ARG A 70 -2.57 -6.30 -13.55
N ILE A 71 -1.50 -5.73 -14.11
CA ILE A 71 -1.34 -5.58 -15.57
C ILE A 71 -1.17 -6.97 -16.23
N VAL A 72 -0.32 -7.82 -15.65
CA VAL A 72 -0.07 -9.19 -16.17
C VAL A 72 -1.29 -10.10 -16.00
N GLY A 73 -2.07 -9.92 -14.93
CA GLY A 73 -3.26 -10.69 -14.63
C GLY A 73 -4.41 -10.53 -15.64
N GLY A 74 -4.36 -9.51 -16.50
CA GLY A 74 -5.35 -9.24 -17.55
C GLY A 74 -6.62 -8.55 -17.04
N SER A 75 -7.69 -8.65 -17.84
CA SER A 75 -8.96 -7.97 -17.56
C SER A 75 -9.51 -8.32 -16.17
N ALA A 76 -10.15 -7.34 -15.52
CA ALA A 76 -10.90 -7.59 -14.29
C ALA A 76 -12.10 -8.49 -14.60
N PRO A 77 -12.53 -9.36 -13.65
CA PRO A 77 -13.76 -10.14 -13.79
C PRO A 77 -14.98 -9.25 -14.03
N ASP A 78 -15.95 -9.78 -14.78
CA ASP A 78 -17.20 -9.09 -15.08
C ASP A 78 -18.08 -9.01 -13.83
N ILE A 79 -18.74 -7.86 -13.63
CA ILE A 79 -19.71 -7.68 -12.56
C ILE A 79 -21.10 -7.92 -13.14
N LYS A 80 -21.87 -8.83 -12.53
CA LYS A 80 -23.23 -9.19 -12.96
C LYS A 80 -24.22 -9.04 -11.79
N PRO A 81 -25.36 -8.34 -11.97
CA PRO A 81 -25.75 -7.59 -13.17
C PRO A 81 -24.82 -6.39 -13.46
N GLU A 82 -24.77 -5.94 -14.72
CA GLU A 82 -23.87 -4.85 -15.12
C GLU A 82 -24.20 -3.57 -14.34
N PRO A 83 -23.24 -2.98 -13.60
CA PRO A 83 -23.46 -1.73 -12.88
C PRO A 83 -23.74 -0.57 -13.84
N ALA A 84 -24.41 0.46 -13.34
CA ALA A 84 -24.57 1.70 -14.11
C ALA A 84 -23.19 2.29 -14.48
N LYS A 85 -23.06 2.84 -15.69
CA LYS A 85 -21.77 3.35 -16.21
C LYS A 85 -21.07 4.33 -15.26
N TRP A 86 -21.82 5.16 -14.53
CA TRP A 86 -21.27 6.10 -13.57
C TRP A 86 -20.61 5.41 -12.37
N GLN A 87 -21.15 4.28 -11.89
CA GLN A 87 -20.56 3.48 -10.80
C GLN A 87 -19.22 2.89 -11.23
N ASN A 88 -19.17 2.35 -12.45
CA ASN A 88 -17.93 1.81 -13.02
C ASN A 88 -16.85 2.89 -13.19
N ASN A 89 -17.23 4.09 -13.64
CA ASN A 89 -16.30 5.20 -13.79
C ASN A 89 -15.79 5.71 -12.43
N LEU A 90 -16.67 5.82 -11.44
CA LEU A 90 -16.30 6.22 -10.08
C LEU A 90 -15.37 5.19 -9.43
N ALA A 91 -15.64 3.89 -9.59
CA ALA A 91 -14.78 2.83 -9.09
C ALA A 91 -13.37 2.87 -9.71
N LYS A 92 -13.27 3.18 -11.02
CA LYS A 92 -11.98 3.41 -11.69
C LYS A 92 -11.25 4.61 -11.11
N LEU A 93 -11.96 5.73 -10.89
CA LEU A 93 -11.38 6.93 -10.29
C LEU A 93 -10.85 6.65 -8.88
N VAL A 94 -11.63 5.98 -8.02
CA VAL A 94 -11.21 5.60 -6.68
C VAL A 94 -9.98 4.69 -6.74
N HIS A 95 -9.93 3.72 -7.65
CA HIS A 95 -8.72 2.90 -7.82
C HIS A 95 -7.50 3.74 -8.20
N ILE A 96 -7.63 4.67 -9.13
CA ILE A 96 -6.52 5.57 -9.54
C ILE A 96 -6.05 6.39 -8.34
N ILE A 97 -6.98 6.99 -7.59
CA ILE A 97 -6.67 7.78 -6.39
C ILE A 97 -5.94 6.92 -5.36
N LEU A 98 -6.46 5.73 -5.03
CA LEU A 98 -5.83 4.85 -4.06
C LEU A 98 -4.42 4.43 -4.49
N TYR A 99 -4.20 4.10 -5.76
CA TYR A 99 -2.86 3.83 -6.27
C TYR A 99 -1.96 5.06 -6.14
N GLY A 100 -2.46 6.24 -6.53
CA GLY A 100 -1.74 7.51 -6.36
C GLY A 100 -1.29 7.73 -4.92
N PHE A 101 -2.17 7.55 -3.93
CA PHE A 101 -1.82 7.67 -2.52
C PHE A 101 -0.80 6.63 -2.05
N MET A 102 -0.95 5.36 -2.46
CA MET A 102 -0.02 4.29 -2.08
C MET A 102 1.41 4.53 -2.60
N PHE A 103 1.58 5.28 -3.70
CA PHE A 103 2.90 5.70 -4.19
C PHE A 103 3.34 7.04 -3.57
N ALA A 104 2.48 8.05 -3.61
CA ALA A 104 2.84 9.41 -3.24
C ALA A 104 3.19 9.55 -1.75
N MET A 105 2.44 8.89 -0.85
CA MET A 105 2.66 9.05 0.60
C MET A 105 4.01 8.48 1.05
N PRO A 106 4.41 7.24 0.69
CA PRO A 106 5.74 6.75 1.02
C PRO A 106 6.87 7.55 0.37
N ILE A 107 6.71 7.99 -0.89
CA ILE A 107 7.71 8.83 -1.56
C ILE A 107 7.88 10.15 -0.81
N ALA A 108 6.79 10.80 -0.40
CA ALA A 108 6.85 12.01 0.41
C ALA A 108 7.56 11.76 1.75
N GLY A 109 7.23 10.68 2.45
CA GLY A 109 7.91 10.29 3.69
C GLY A 109 9.41 10.06 3.51
N TRP A 110 9.81 9.39 2.43
CA TRP A 110 11.21 9.21 2.06
C TRP A 110 11.89 10.56 1.80
N LEU A 111 11.31 11.43 0.97
CA LEU A 111 11.87 12.75 0.68
C LEU A 111 12.03 13.62 1.94
N ILE A 112 11.10 13.53 2.90
CA ILE A 112 11.19 14.23 4.18
C ILE A 112 12.41 13.75 4.99
N LEU A 113 12.66 12.44 5.06
CA LEU A 113 13.84 11.91 5.76
C LEU A 113 15.15 12.32 5.05
N SER A 114 15.17 12.20 3.71
CA SER A 114 16.32 12.55 2.89
C SER A 114 16.68 14.03 3.03
N THR A 115 15.70 14.94 3.00
CA THR A 115 15.91 16.38 3.15
C THR A 115 16.30 16.78 4.58
N ALA A 116 15.85 16.03 5.59
CA ALA A 116 16.26 16.21 6.97
C ALA A 116 17.65 15.65 7.30
N GLY A 117 18.35 15.05 6.33
CA GLY A 117 19.65 14.39 6.55
C GLY A 117 19.59 13.21 7.51
N LYS A 118 18.41 12.59 7.66
CA LYS A 118 18.20 11.45 8.55
C LYS A 118 18.44 10.14 7.79
N PRO A 119 19.01 9.12 8.45
CA PRO A 119 19.07 7.79 7.86
C PRO A 119 17.64 7.31 7.56
N ILE A 120 17.50 6.58 6.45
CA ILE A 120 16.22 6.05 5.99
C ILE A 120 16.11 4.63 6.54
N PRO A 121 15.34 4.38 7.61
CA PRO A 121 15.30 3.07 8.21
C PRO A 121 14.67 2.07 7.25
N PHE A 122 15.38 0.99 6.94
CA PHE A 122 14.93 -0.07 6.04
C PHE A 122 15.56 -1.43 6.39
N PHE A 123 15.07 -2.06 7.46
CA PHE A 123 15.44 -3.42 7.87
C PHE A 123 16.95 -3.62 8.06
N GLY A 124 17.66 -2.59 8.55
CA GLY A 124 19.10 -2.64 8.80
C GLY A 124 19.96 -2.36 7.56
N LEU A 125 19.36 -1.84 6.48
CA LEU A 125 20.02 -1.45 5.23
C LEU A 125 20.30 0.07 5.14
N GLU A 126 20.37 0.74 6.31
CA GLU A 126 20.54 2.19 6.46
C GLU A 126 21.99 2.66 6.60
#